data_AF-A0A965BV09-F1
#
_entry.id   AF-A0A965BV09-F1
#
_cell.length_a   1.000
_cell.length_b   1.000
_cell.length_c   1.000
_cell.angle_alpha   90.00
_cell.angle_beta   90.00
_cell.angle_gamma   90.00
#
_symmetry.space_group_name_H-M   'P 1'
#
loop_
_entity.id
_entity.type
_entity.pdbx_description
1 polymer ?
#
loop_
_entity_poly.entity_id
_entity_poly.type
_entity_poly.pdbx_seq_one_letter_code
_entity_poly.pdbx_strand_id
1 'polypeptide(L)' 'MTTAQDIIAAHLAAFNRGDWPGMLALLADDVAHDINQGATQHGKPAFAAFLDHMARCYREELRDIVIMVG' A
#
# COMPACT_ATOMS: atom_id res chain seq x y z
N MET A 1 12.55 -15.59 9.35
CA MET A 1 11.23 -15.16 9.84
C MET A 1 10.98 -13.80 9.25
N THR A 2 9.84 -13.57 8.58
CA THR A 2 9.52 -12.24 8.02
C THR A 2 9.15 -11.29 9.15
N THR A 3 9.78 -10.12 9.19
CA THR A 3 9.51 -9.08 10.21
C THR A 3 8.47 -8.07 9.72
N ALA A 4 7.95 -7.24 10.62
CA ALA A 4 7.08 -6.11 10.24
C ALA A 4 7.81 -5.15 9.28
N GLN A 5 9.10 -4.90 9.52
CA GLN A 5 9.93 -4.05 8.66
C GLN A 5 10.02 -4.60 7.23
N ASP A 6 10.18 -5.92 7.07
CA ASP A 6 10.26 -6.56 5.76
C ASP A 6 8.96 -6.40 4.96
N ILE A 7 7.81 -6.55 5.61
CA ILE A 7 6.49 -6.40 4.98
C ILE A 7 6.28 -4.95 4.52
N ILE A 8 6.57 -3.98 5.40
CA ILE A 8 6.44 -2.55 5.07
C ILE A 8 7.38 -2.19 3.91
N ALA A 9 8.64 -2.64 3.96
CA ALA A 9 9.61 -2.38 2.90
C ALA A 9 9.17 -2.98 1.55
N ALA A 10 8.69 -4.22 1.56
CA ALA A 10 8.20 -4.88 0.34
C ALA A 10 6.97 -4.16 -0.25
N HIS A 11 6.06 -3.70 0.59
CA HIS A 11 4.86 -2.96 0.18
C HIS A 11 5.22 -1.61 -0.47
N LEU A 12 6.10 -0.82 0.17
CA LEU A 12 6.56 0.46 -0.39
C LEU A 12 7.40 0.28 -1.66
N ALA A 13 8.20 -0.79 -1.73
CA ALA A 13 8.92 -1.14 -2.95
C ALA A 13 7.97 -1.54 -4.09
N ALA A 14 6.88 -2.26 -3.80
CA ALA A 14 5.86 -2.58 -4.79
C ALA A 14 5.18 -1.30 -5.33
N PHE A 15 4.88 -0.33 -4.45
CA PHE A 15 4.36 0.98 -4.86
C PHE A 15 5.28 1.67 -5.87
N ASN A 16 6.58 1.79 -5.57
CA ASN A 16 7.53 2.46 -6.47
C ASN A 16 7.72 1.75 -7.82
N ARG A 17 7.46 0.44 -7.90
CA ARG A 17 7.46 -0.30 -9.17
C ARG A 17 6.14 -0.22 -9.94
N GLY A 18 5.09 0.38 -9.36
CA GLY A 18 3.72 0.29 -9.87
C GLY A 18 3.15 -1.14 -9.81
N ASP A 19 3.67 -1.97 -8.91
CA ASP A 19 3.31 -3.39 -8.76
C ASP A 19 2.11 -3.54 -7.81
N TRP A 20 0.93 -3.17 -8.29
CA TRP A 20 -0.32 -3.23 -7.50
C TRP A 20 -0.69 -4.64 -7.04
N PRO A 21 -0.55 -5.70 -7.87
CA PRO A 21 -0.79 -7.06 -7.41
C PRO A 21 0.18 -7.47 -6.28
N GLY A 22 1.47 -7.12 -6.40
CA GLY A 22 2.46 -7.35 -5.35
C GLY A 22 2.13 -6.60 -4.06
N MET A 23 1.59 -5.39 -4.17
CA MET A 23 1.16 -4.60 -3.01
C MET A 23 -0.05 -5.24 -2.31
N LEU A 24 -1.07 -5.66 -3.07
CA LEU A 24 -2.27 -6.33 -2.55
C LEU A 24 -1.96 -7.69 -1.91
N ALA A 25 -0.95 -8.40 -2.40
CA ALA A 25 -0.53 -9.70 -1.86
C ALA A 25 0.00 -9.60 -0.41
N LEU A 26 0.44 -8.43 0.02
CA LEU A 26 0.97 -8.19 1.37
C LEU A 26 -0.10 -7.76 2.39
N LEU A 27 -1.34 -7.55 1.94
CA LEU A 27 -2.43 -7.12 2.80
C LEU A 27 -3.23 -8.31 3.33
N ALA A 28 -3.85 -8.13 4.50
CA ALA A 28 -4.90 -9.02 4.98
C ALA A 28 -6.19 -8.78 4.17
N ASP A 29 -7.08 -9.78 4.10
CA ASP A 29 -8.32 -9.67 3.33
C ASP A 29 -9.29 -8.63 3.93
N ASP A 30 -9.19 -8.38 5.23
CA ASP A 30 -9.97 -7.43 6.02
C ASP A 30 -9.26 -6.09 6.28
N VAL A 31 -8.20 -5.77 5.50
CA VAL A 31 -7.42 -4.54 5.63
C VAL A 31 -8.31 -3.30 5.78
N ALA A 32 -8.02 -2.46 6.77
CA ALA A 32 -8.61 -1.13 6.91
C ALA A 32 -7.65 -0.10 6.31
N HIS A 33 -8.12 0.64 5.31
CA HIS A 33 -7.38 1.71 4.65
C HIS A 33 -7.97 3.06 5.03
N ASP A 34 -7.30 3.74 5.95
CA ASP A 34 -7.70 5.07 6.42
C ASP A 34 -7.18 6.14 5.45
N ILE A 35 -8.06 6.62 4.57
CA ILE A 35 -7.70 7.66 3.62
C ILE A 35 -7.50 8.97 4.38
N ASN A 36 -6.38 9.65 4.13
CA ASN A 36 -6.07 10.94 4.73
C ASN A 36 -7.21 11.96 4.45
N GLN A 37 -7.78 12.53 5.52
CA GLN A 37 -8.94 13.43 5.47
C GLN A 37 -10.18 12.83 4.76
N GLY A 38 -10.28 11.50 4.73
CA GLY A 38 -11.35 10.74 4.10
C GLY A 38 -11.96 9.71 5.03
N ALA A 39 -12.68 8.76 4.42
CA ALA A 39 -13.27 7.63 5.13
C ALA A 39 -12.32 6.44 5.18
N THR A 40 -12.50 5.58 6.19
CA THR A 40 -11.91 4.24 6.21
C THR A 40 -12.57 3.37 5.15
N GLN A 41 -11.77 2.72 4.33
CA GLN A 41 -12.20 1.71 3.37
C GLN A 41 -11.77 0.33 3.83
N HIS A 42 -12.63 -0.68 3.66
CA HIS A 42 -12.36 -2.03 4.15
C HIS A 42 -12.20 -3.04 3.02
N GLY A 43 -11.18 -3.87 3.18
CA GLY A 43 -10.88 -5.03 2.35
C GLY A 43 -10.09 -4.73 1.08
N LYS A 44 -9.43 -5.77 0.57
CA LYS A 44 -8.62 -5.71 -0.66
C LYS A 44 -9.35 -5.17 -1.89
N PRO A 45 -10.64 -5.48 -2.14
CA PRO A 45 -11.34 -4.92 -3.30
C PRO A 45 -11.44 -3.39 -3.27
N ALA A 46 -11.69 -2.81 -2.09
CA ALA A 46 -11.74 -1.35 -1.95
C ALA A 46 -10.34 -0.73 -2.11
N PHE A 47 -9.31 -1.36 -1.54
CA PHE A 47 -7.93 -0.95 -1.73
C PHE A 47 -7.49 -0.99 -3.21
N ALA A 48 -7.86 -2.04 -3.93
CA ALA A 48 -7.56 -2.17 -5.36
C ALA A 48 -8.22 -1.06 -6.19
N ALA A 49 -9.50 -0.76 -5.93
CA ALA A 49 -10.19 0.34 -6.58
C ALA A 49 -9.55 1.71 -6.30
N PHE A 50 -9.03 1.91 -5.07
CA PHE A 50 -8.27 3.10 -4.73
C PHE A 50 -6.97 3.20 -5.54
N LEU A 51 -6.20 2.10 -5.65
CA LEU A 51 -4.97 2.08 -6.45
C LEU A 51 -5.23 2.33 -7.93
N ASP A 52 -6.28 1.75 -8.50
CA ASP A 52 -6.66 1.98 -9.89
C ASP A 52 -6.98 3.46 -10.14
N HIS A 53 -7.68 4.11 -9.21
CA HIS A 53 -7.93 5.55 -9.27
C HIS A 53 -6.64 6.36 -9.20
N MET A 54 -5.76 6.04 -8.24
CA MET A 54 -4.48 6.73 -8.06
C MET A 54 -3.60 6.59 -9.31
N ALA A 55 -3.45 5.37 -9.85
CA ALA A 55 -2.63 5.10 -11.02
C ALA A 55 -3.15 5.77 -12.31
N ARG A 56 -4.47 5.99 -12.39
CA ARG A 56 -5.08 6.75 -13.50
C ARG A 56 -4.74 8.24 -13.44
N CYS A 57 -4.65 8.80 -12.24
CA CYS A 57 -4.56 10.26 -12.03
C CYS A 57 -3.13 10.74 -11.75
N TYR A 58 -2.29 9.89 -11.17
CA TYR A 58 -0.99 10.27 -10.62
C TYR A 58 0.10 9.28 -11.02
N ARG A 59 1.32 9.80 -11.12
CA ARG A 59 2.55 9.00 -11.19
C ARG A 59 3.46 9.50 -10.07
N GLU A 60 3.64 8.67 -9.07
CA GLU A 60 4.33 9.02 -7.83
C GLU A 60 5.52 8.09 -7.61
N GLU A 61 6.52 8.61 -6.91
CA GLU A 61 7.67 7.84 -6.44
C GLU A 61 7.99 8.28 -5.01
N LEU A 62 8.07 7.32 -4.11
CA LEU A 62 8.47 7.53 -2.73
C LEU A 62 10.00 7.57 -2.66
N ARG A 63 10.54 8.65 -2.11
CA ARG A 63 11.97 8.86 -1.87
C ARG A 63 12.21 9.11 -0.39
N ASP A 64 13.47 8.95 0.04
CA ASP A 64 13.91 9.24 1.40
C ASP A 64 13.09 8.49 2.48
N ILE A 65 12.70 7.25 2.15
CA ILE A 65 11.86 6.41 3.01
C ILE A 65 12.64 6.01 4.27
N VAL A 66 12.06 6.30 5.43
CA VAL A 66 12.52 5.80 6.73
C VAL A 66 11.42 4.90 7.29
N ILE A 67 11.77 3.66 7.62
CA ILE A 67 10.84 2.69 8.23
C ILE A 67 11.15 2.62 9.72
N MET A 68 10.17 2.98 10.55
CA MET A 68 10.25 2.91 12.01
C MET A 68 9.45 1.70 12.49
N VAL A 69 10.11 0.76 13.17
CA VAL A 69 9.47 -0.40 13.79
C VAL A 69 9.80 -0.43 15.29
N GLY A 70 8.86 -0.93 16.10
CA GLY A 70 8.98 -1.04 17.56
C GLY A 70 9.36 -2.43 18.03
#